data_AF-A0A2H0IAN6-F1
#
_entry.id   AF-A0A2H0IAN6-F1
#
_cell.length_a   1.000
_cell.length_b   1.000
_cell.length_c   1.000
_cell.angle_alpha   90.00
_cell.angle_beta   90.00
_cell.angle_gamma   90.00
#
_symmetry.space_group_name_H-M   'P 1'
#
loop_
_entity.id
_entity.type
_entity.pdbx_description
1 polymer ?
#
loop_
_entity_poly.entity_id
_entity_poly.type
_entity_poly.pdbx_seq_one_letter_code
_entity_poly.pdbx_strand_id
1 'polypeptide(L)' 'MNIHEYQAKQVLRKFGVPTSKGIVAFTADEAEAAANELNCSLYVVKAQIHAGGRGKAG' A
#
# COMPACT_ATOMS: atom_id res chain seq x y z
N MET A 1 -1.59 -17.10 10.75
CA MET A 1 -1.86 -16.68 9.36
C MET A 1 -1.56 -15.19 9.27
N ASN A 2 -0.71 -14.78 8.32
CA ASN A 2 -0.35 -13.37 8.12
C ASN A 2 -1.18 -12.77 6.98
N ILE A 3 -1.32 -11.44 6.96
CA ILE A 3 -1.96 -10.67 5.89
C ILE A 3 -1.03 -9.54 5.40
N HIS A 4 -1.25 -9.07 4.19
CA HIS A 4 -0.47 -7.98 3.59
C HIS A 4 -0.78 -6.61 4.24
N GLU A 5 0.13 -5.63 4.07
CA GLU A 5 -0.04 -4.27 4.58
C GLU A 5 -1.35 -3.64 4.08
N TYR A 6 -1.69 -3.80 2.80
CA TYR A 6 -2.92 -3.21 2.24
C TYR A 6 -4.19 -3.83 2.85
N GLN A 7 -4.19 -5.15 3.11
CA GLN A 7 -5.31 -5.87 3.72
C GLN A 7 -5.52 -5.41 5.17
N ALA A 8 -4.43 -5.32 5.94
CA ALA A 8 -4.47 -4.82 7.31
C ALA A 8 -5.05 -3.38 7.35
N LYS A 9 -4.60 -2.50 6.45
CA LYS A 9 -5.15 -1.13 6.35
C LYS A 9 -6.63 -1.12 5.99
N GLN A 10 -7.11 -1.98 5.09
CA GLN A 10 -8.53 -2.08 4.77
C GLN A 10 -9.37 -2.49 5.98
N VAL A 11 -8.91 -3.48 6.75
CA VAL A 11 -9.58 -3.90 7.99
C VAL A 11 -9.62 -2.75 8.98
N LEU A 12 -8.49 -2.11 9.25
CA LEU A 12 -8.40 -0.98 10.19
C LEU A 12 -9.33 0.19 9.81
N ARG A 13 -9.40 0.55 8.52
CA ARG A 13 -10.33 1.59 8.02
C ARG A 13 -11.79 1.25 8.26
N LYS A 14 -12.19 -0.03 8.15
CA LYS A 14 -13.58 -0.46 8.43
C LYS A 14 -13.99 -0.19 9.88
N PHE A 15 -13.03 -0.13 10.80
CA PHE A 15 -13.26 0.20 12.21
C PHE A 15 -12.93 1.66 12.56
N GLY A 16 -12.79 2.54 11.56
CA GLY A 16 -12.54 3.97 11.79
C GLY A 16 -11.12 4.33 12.21
N VAL A 17 -10.18 3.38 12.18
CA VAL A 17 -8.77 3.66 12.51
C VAL A 17 -8.11 4.41 11.34
N PRO A 18 -7.51 5.60 11.57
CA PRO A 18 -6.86 6.35 10.51
C PRO A 18 -5.64 5.59 9.99
N THR A 19 -5.52 5.52 8.66
CA THR A 19 -4.38 4.89 7.97
C THR A 19 -4.00 5.73 6.75
N SER A 20 -2.75 5.63 6.30
CA SER A 20 -2.33 6.27 5.05
C SER A 20 -3.14 5.75 3.86
N LYS A 21 -3.58 6.65 2.98
CA LYS A 21 -4.22 6.29 1.70
C LYS A 21 -3.23 5.52 0.82
N GLY A 22 -3.75 4.60 0.03
CA GLY A 22 -2.95 3.74 -0.84
C GLY A 22 -3.84 2.76 -1.58
N ILE A 23 -3.38 2.40 -2.78
CA ILE A 23 -4.03 1.51 -3.73
C ILE A 23 -3.05 0.36 -4.01
N VAL A 24 -3.56 -0.87 -4.09
CA VAL A 24 -2.74 -2.03 -4.46
C VAL A 24 -2.66 -2.11 -5.98
N ALA A 25 -1.48 -2.42 -6.50
CA ALA A 25 -1.22 -2.61 -7.92
C ALA A 25 -0.54 -3.96 -8.13
N PHE A 26 -0.96 -4.69 -9.16
CA PHE A 26 -0.41 -5.98 -9.58
C PHE A 26 0.45 -5.87 -10.83
N THR A 27 0.38 -4.73 -11.52
CA THR A 27 1.19 -4.40 -12.70
C THR A 27 1.82 -3.01 -12.54
N ALA A 28 2.81 -2.70 -13.38
CA ALA A 28 3.43 -1.38 -13.41
C ALA A 28 2.43 -0.30 -13.83
N ASP A 29 1.60 -0.58 -14.85
CA ASP A 29 0.58 0.34 -15.36
C ASP A 29 -0.47 0.67 -14.28
N GLU A 30 -0.88 -0.32 -13.48
CA GLU A 30 -1.77 -0.10 -12.33
C GLU A 30 -1.10 0.77 -11.26
N ALA A 31 0.21 0.65 -11.05
CA ALA A 31 0.94 1.49 -10.09
C ALA A 31 1.00 2.94 -10.55
N GLU A 32 1.20 3.19 -11.85
CA GLU A 32 1.14 4.53 -12.43
C GLU A 32 -0.27 5.13 -12.34
N ALA A 33 -1.30 4.37 -12.71
CA ALA A 33 -2.69 4.78 -12.57
C ALA A 33 -3.05 5.11 -11.11
N ALA A 34 -2.61 4.27 -10.16
CA ALA A 34 -2.79 4.50 -8.74
C ALA A 34 -2.11 5.79 -8.25
N ALA A 35 -0.90 6.08 -8.73
CA ALA A 35 -0.21 7.33 -8.40
C ALA A 35 -1.03 8.53 -8.91
N ASN A 36 -1.48 8.49 -10.17
CA ASN A 36 -2.31 9.53 -10.75
C ASN A 36 -3.63 9.74 -10.00
N GLU A 37 -4.31 8.66 -9.58
CA GLU A 37 -5.55 8.73 -8.79
C GLU A 37 -5.33 9.35 -7.41
N LEU A 38 -4.22 9.01 -6.74
CA LEU A 38 -3.89 9.55 -5.43
C LEU A 38 -3.58 11.05 -5.48
N ASN A 39 -3.14 11.58 -6.64
CA ASN A 39 -2.91 13.01 -6.90
C ASN A 39 -2.14 13.72 -5.76
N CYS A 40 -0.99 13.16 -5.39
CA CYS A 40 -0.10 13.66 -4.35
C CYS A 40 1.25 14.12 -4.95
N SER A 41 1.96 15.00 -4.25
CA SER A 41 3.32 15.41 -4.67
C SER A 41 4.39 14.34 -4.43
N LEU A 42 4.10 13.36 -3.57
CA LEU A 42 5.01 12.29 -3.18
C LEU A 42 4.23 10.99 -2.98
N TYR A 43 4.80 9.89 -3.46
CA TYR A 43 4.25 8.54 -3.32
C TYR A 43 5.29 7.60 -2.71
N VAL A 44 4.81 6.53 -2.06
CA VAL A 44 5.68 5.45 -1.54
C VAL A 44 5.22 4.13 -2.13
N VAL A 45 6.04 3.56 -3.00
CA VAL A 45 5.83 2.22 -3.55
C VAL A 45 6.38 1.20 -2.56
N LYS A 46 5.58 0.19 -2.20
CA LYS A 46 5.96 -0.81 -1.19
C LYS A 46 5.64 -2.22 -1.67
N ALA A 47 6.67 -3.07 -1.69
CA ALA A 47 6.49 -4.51 -1.90
C ALA A 47 5.50 -5.10 -0.88
N GLN A 48 4.53 -5.89 -1.37
CA GLN A 48 3.54 -6.57 -0.54
C GLN A 48 4.00 -8.01 -0.26
N ILE A 49 4.73 -8.19 0.83
CA ILE A 49 5.21 -9.51 1.31
C ILE A 49 4.90 -9.68 2.80
N HIS A 50 4.77 -10.93 3.25
CA HIS A 50 4.56 -11.26 4.67
C HIS A 50 5.87 -11.23 5.48
N ALA A 51 6.66 -10.16 5.31
CA ALA A 51 7.92 -9.94 6.02
C ALA A 51 8.16 -8.45 6.31
N GLY A 52 8.85 -8.18 7.43
CA GLY A 52 9.38 -6.86 7.76
C GLY A 52 10.67 -6.54 6.99
N GLY A 53 11.32 -5.42 7.32
CA GLY A 53 12.65 -5.08 6.77
C GLY A 53 12.69 -4.64 5.31
N ARG A 54 11.53 -4.54 4.63
CA ARG A 54 11.40 -4.20 3.20
C ARG A 54 12.26 -3.02 2.76
N GLY A 55 12.14 -1.86 3.43
CA GLY A 55 12.90 -0.65 3.04
C GLY A 55 14.41 -0.74 3.20
N LYS A 56 14.95 -1.73 3.93
CA LYS A 56 16.40 -2.01 3.96
C LYS A 56 16.84 -2.91 2.80
N ALA A 57 15.91 -3.69 2.23
CA ALA A 57 16.16 -4.58 1.11
C ALA A 57 15.96 -3.90 -0.25
N GLY A 58 15.25 -2.76 -0.29
CA GLY A 58 14.96 -1.95 -1.49
C GLY A 58 13.59 -1.29 -1.39
#